data_AF-A0A7L4RL67-F1
#
_entry.id   AF-A0A7L4RL67-F1
#
_cell.length_a   1.000
_cell.length_b   1.000
_cell.length_c   1.000
_cell.angle_alpha   90.00
_cell.angle_beta   90.00
_cell.angle_gamma   90.00
#
_symmetry.space_group_name_H-M   'P 1'
#
loop_
_entity.id
_entity.type
_entity.pdbx_description
1 polymer ?
#
loop_
_entity_poly.entity_id
_entity_poly.type
_entity_poly.pdbx_seq_one_letter_code
_entity_poly.pdbx_strand_id
1 'polypeptide(L)'
;MKLFKHGEVLAIVMPESLRAKTGAKEGDDYSWFEAEPSVFILVEKSRLNDLTRQGAVAALANKLADGQTQAQHDSPVVTRASEVPAVTQAQPRSAPFKTPHEGEVDKNLIQQLNSVGFLILSNEMEAKVVSMRLESDVKMGRVLGIRGFDKKYYVVTREFYDALSKKLLKALSGKKEENVAALSESLKAPQEACIAVLYLMKEAGEVIERKRGAFTLVK
;
A
#
# COMPACT_ATOMS: atom_id res chain seq x y z
N MET A 1 5.19 -5.64 19.95
CA MET A 1 4.18 -4.68 20.45
C MET A 1 2.82 -5.14 19.98
N LYS A 2 1.76 -4.84 20.74
CA LYS A 2 0.38 -5.08 20.30
C LYS A 2 -0.32 -3.74 20.17
N LEU A 3 -1.05 -3.52 19.08
CA LEU A 3 -1.95 -2.38 18.95
C LEU A 3 -3.38 -2.86 19.18
N PHE A 4 -4.17 -2.09 19.91
CA PHE A 4 -5.59 -2.38 20.08
C PHE A 4 -6.40 -1.08 20.20
N LYS A 5 -7.68 -1.16 19.85
CA LYS A 5 -8.61 -0.04 20.01
C LYS A 5 -9.06 0.04 21.47
N HIS A 6 -8.98 1.21 22.09
CA HIS A 6 -9.49 1.48 23.43
C HIS A 6 -10.35 2.75 23.38
N GLY A 7 -11.68 2.59 23.39
CA GLY A 7 -12.59 3.69 23.09
C GLY A 7 -12.34 4.24 21.67
N GLU A 8 -12.15 5.54 21.55
CA GLU A 8 -11.84 6.22 20.27
C GLU A 8 -10.34 6.36 19.98
N VAL A 9 -9.46 5.79 20.81
CA VAL A 9 -8.01 5.88 20.64
C VAL A 9 -7.36 4.54 20.30
N LEU A 10 -6.22 4.59 19.61
CA LEU A 10 -5.36 3.44 19.36
C LEU A 10 -4.32 3.35 20.47
N ALA A 11 -4.36 2.26 21.24
CA ALA A 11 -3.42 1.99 22.31
C ALA A 11 -2.29 1.07 21.83
N ILE A 12 -1.07 1.32 22.30
CA ILE A 12 0.12 0.52 22.01
C ILE A 12 0.61 -0.12 23.32
N VAL A 13 0.69 -1.46 23.35
CA VAL A 13 1.37 -2.16 24.45
C VAL A 13 2.87 -2.17 24.17
N MET A 14 3.59 -1.36 24.94
CA MET A 14 5.03 -1.42 24.99
C MET A 14 5.50 -2.43 26.04
N PRO A 15 6.44 -3.32 25.72
CA PRO A 15 7.12 -4.15 26.72
C PRO A 15 7.79 -3.27 27.78
N GLU A 16 7.81 -3.73 29.03
CA GLU A 16 8.41 -2.99 30.14
C GLU A 16 9.89 -2.67 29.92
N SER A 17 10.63 -3.58 29.26
CA SER A 17 12.03 -3.36 28.88
C SER A 17 12.22 -2.20 27.90
N LEU A 18 11.27 -1.99 26.99
CA LEU A 18 11.29 -0.87 26.06
C LEU A 18 10.90 0.41 26.80
N ARG A 19 9.84 0.35 27.62
CA ARG A 19 9.36 1.49 28.42
C ARG A 19 10.47 2.03 29.35
N ALA A 20 11.20 1.15 30.02
CA ALA A 20 12.31 1.53 30.91
C ALA A 20 13.46 2.19 30.14
N LYS A 21 13.77 1.71 28.93
CA LYS A 21 14.83 2.27 28.08
C LYS A 21 14.44 3.61 27.46
N THR A 22 13.20 3.75 27.01
CA THR A 22 12.73 4.97 26.35
C THR A 22 12.31 6.04 27.34
N GLY A 23 11.96 5.65 28.57
CA GLY A 23 11.42 6.55 29.59
C GLY A 23 9.96 6.94 29.37
N ALA A 24 9.27 6.27 28.45
CA ALA A 24 7.89 6.57 28.08
C ALA A 24 6.91 6.37 29.24
N LYS A 25 5.98 7.30 29.40
CA LYS A 25 4.93 7.30 30.42
C LYS A 25 3.56 7.42 29.77
N GLU A 26 2.54 7.04 30.51
CA GLU A 26 1.16 7.27 30.11
C GLU A 26 0.88 8.78 30.07
N GLY A 27 0.28 9.25 28.97
CA GLY A 27 0.01 10.67 28.74
C GLY A 27 1.11 11.43 28.00
N ASP A 28 2.27 10.82 27.74
CA ASP A 28 3.30 11.43 26.90
C ASP A 28 2.80 11.63 25.47
N ASP A 29 3.13 12.77 24.87
CA ASP A 29 2.67 13.14 23.53
C ASP A 29 3.67 12.69 22.46
N TYR A 30 3.21 11.82 21.56
CA TYR A 30 4.02 11.25 20.48
C TYR A 30 3.47 11.62 19.10
N SER A 31 4.36 11.70 18.13
CA SER A 31 4.02 11.84 16.71
C SER A 31 4.60 10.70 15.91
N TRP A 32 3.84 10.23 14.92
CA TRP A 32 4.33 9.30 13.92
C TRP A 32 5.11 10.05 12.84
N PHE A 33 6.18 9.42 12.36
CA PHE A 33 6.99 9.90 11.26
C PHE A 33 7.33 8.72 10.34
N GLU A 34 7.06 8.86 9.04
CA GLU A 34 7.45 7.84 8.05
C GLU A 34 8.91 8.04 7.66
N ALA A 35 9.76 7.10 8.04
CA ALA A 35 11.19 7.15 7.72
C ALA A 35 11.49 6.57 6.34
N GLU A 36 10.77 5.51 5.96
CA GLU A 36 10.83 4.83 4.66
C GLU A 36 9.41 4.37 4.29
N PRO A 37 9.13 4.03 3.01
CA PRO A 37 7.81 3.53 2.62
C PRO A 37 7.36 2.38 3.52
N SER A 38 6.25 2.58 4.24
CA SER A 38 5.69 1.63 5.21
C SER A 38 6.49 1.41 6.52
N VAL A 39 7.53 2.21 6.78
CA VAL A 39 8.28 2.19 8.04
C VAL A 39 8.01 3.46 8.82
N PHE A 40 7.26 3.32 9.91
CA PHE A 40 6.89 4.43 10.78
C PHE A 40 7.65 4.38 12.11
N ILE A 41 8.17 5.54 12.52
CA ILE A 41 8.83 5.76 13.80
C ILE A 41 7.90 6.59 14.68
N LEU A 42 7.78 6.21 15.95
CA LEU A 42 7.07 6.98 16.97
C LEU A 42 8.09 7.84 17.73
N VAL A 43 7.92 9.17 17.69
CA VAL A 43 8.85 10.13 18.30
C VAL A 43 8.12 11.02 19.31
N GLU A 44 8.69 11.18 20.49
CA GLU A 44 8.15 12.07 21.53
C GLU A 44 8.20 13.52 21.01
N LYS A 45 7.08 14.25 21.07
CA LYS A 45 6.99 15.60 20.47
C LYS A 45 7.93 16.61 21.14
N SER A 46 8.18 16.45 22.44
CA SER A 46 9.16 17.24 23.18
C SER A 46 10.54 17.15 22.53
N ARG A 47 10.96 15.93 22.15
CA ARG A 47 12.25 15.64 21.48
C ARG A 47 12.26 15.98 20.00
N LEU A 48 11.09 16.03 19.36
CA LEU A 48 10.97 16.38 17.94
C LEU A 48 11.46 17.81 17.70
N ASN A 49 11.18 18.72 18.63
CA ASN A 49 11.70 20.10 18.57
C ASN A 49 13.23 20.15 18.64
N ASP A 50 13.84 19.28 19.45
CA ASP A 50 15.29 19.19 19.57
C ASP A 50 15.93 18.57 18.32
N LEU A 51 15.32 17.50 17.78
CA LEU A 51 15.77 16.80 16.57
C LEU A 51 15.65 17.67 15.31
N THR A 52 14.61 18.50 15.21
CA THR A 52 14.38 19.42 14.08
C THR A 52 15.42 20.53 14.07
N ARG A 53 15.86 21.00 15.25
CA ARG A 53 16.93 22.01 15.37
C ARG A 53 18.31 21.48 15.00
N GLN A 54 18.52 20.16 15.08
CA GLN A 54 19.83 19.54 14.87
C GLN A 54 20.01 18.90 13.48
N GLY A 55 18.98 18.92 12.60
CA GLY A 55 19.05 18.19 11.32
C GLY A 55 19.19 16.67 11.48
N ALA A 56 18.97 16.15 12.70
CA ALA A 56 19.28 14.79 13.10
C ALA A 56 18.26 13.76 12.60
N VAL A 57 17.10 14.19 12.10
CA VAL A 57 16.06 13.28 11.59
C VAL A 57 16.56 12.49 10.37
N ALA A 58 17.29 13.15 9.46
CA ALA A 58 17.91 12.48 8.30
C ALA A 58 19.04 11.52 8.71
N ALA A 59 19.81 11.88 9.74
CA ALA A 59 20.88 11.04 10.26
C ALA A 59 20.34 9.80 11.00
N LEU A 60 19.18 9.89 11.67
CA LEU A 60 18.55 8.77 12.35
C LEU A 60 18.00 7.72 11.36
N ALA A 61 17.42 8.18 10.24
CA ALA A 61 16.95 7.31 9.17
C ALA A 61 18.10 6.51 8.55
N ASN A 62 19.23 7.18 8.22
CA ASN A 62 20.41 6.51 7.67
C ASN A 62 21.03 5.50 8.66
N LYS A 63 21.07 5.84 9.96
CA LYS A 63 21.63 4.96 10.99
C LYS A 63 20.77 3.72 11.27
N LEU A 64 19.47 3.78 10.98
CA LEU A 64 18.56 2.63 11.04
C LEU A 64 18.71 1.71 9.83
N ALA A 65 18.98 2.29 8.64
CA ALA A 65 19.25 1.53 7.41
C ALA A 65 20.57 0.74 7.50
N ASP A 66 21.60 1.30 8.15
CA ASP A 66 22.92 0.66 8.30
C ASP A 66 22.99 -0.41 9.41
N GLY A 67 21.87 -0.69 10.10
CA GLY A 67 21.81 -1.46 11.34
C GLY A 67 21.71 -2.99 11.21
N GLN A 68 22.17 -3.60 10.11
CA GLN A 68 22.31 -5.07 10.04
C GLN A 68 23.73 -5.51 9.65
N THR A 69 24.34 -6.24 10.58
CA THR A 69 25.47 -7.18 10.43
C THR A 69 26.88 -6.62 10.64
N GLN A 70 27.32 -6.64 11.90
CA GLN A 70 28.61 -7.23 12.25
C GLN A 70 28.58 -7.66 13.72
N ALA A 71 28.28 -8.94 13.94
CA ALA A 71 28.66 -9.63 15.16
C ALA A 71 30.08 -10.17 14.95
N GLN A 72 31.08 -9.52 15.55
CA GLN A 72 32.43 -10.04 15.69
C GLN A 72 32.79 -10.15 17.17
N HIS A 73 33.25 -11.34 17.52
CA HIS A 73 33.78 -11.79 18.81
C HIS A 73 35.18 -11.19 19.03
N ASP A 74 35.44 -10.74 20.27
CA ASP A 74 36.72 -10.63 21.04
C ASP A 74 37.98 -10.05 20.37
N SER A 75 38.82 -9.20 20.98
CA SER A 75 39.01 -8.51 22.27
C SER A 75 40.25 -7.56 22.06
N PRO A 76 40.91 -6.94 23.08
CA PRO A 76 40.68 -5.58 23.60
C PRO A 76 41.84 -4.57 23.33
N VAL A 77 41.76 -3.40 24.01
CA VAL A 77 42.86 -2.53 24.51
C VAL A 77 43.02 -1.12 23.86
N VAL A 78 43.11 -0.13 24.76
CA VAL A 78 43.81 1.19 24.73
C VAL A 78 42.97 2.47 24.48
N THR A 79 42.62 3.11 25.60
CA THR A 79 42.92 4.50 26.01
C THR A 79 43.24 5.57 24.94
N ARG A 80 42.42 6.64 24.87
CA ARG A 80 42.84 8.04 25.16
C ARG A 80 41.72 9.06 24.91
N ALA A 81 41.58 9.98 25.85
CA ALA A 81 40.83 11.21 25.71
C ALA A 81 41.58 12.20 24.80
N SER A 82 40.83 12.95 23.98
CA SER A 82 41.18 14.30 23.53
C SER A 82 39.91 15.04 23.06
N GLU A 83 39.75 16.25 23.60
CA GLU A 83 38.90 17.34 23.15
C GLU A 83 39.19 17.71 21.68
N VAL A 84 38.23 18.30 20.94
CA VAL A 84 38.16 19.68 20.36
C VAL A 84 36.87 19.79 19.48
N PRO A 85 36.56 20.90 18.76
CA PRO A 85 36.09 22.25 19.13
C PRO A 85 34.63 22.54 18.72
N ALA A 86 34.07 23.62 19.26
CA ALA A 86 32.83 24.23 18.81
C ALA A 86 32.97 24.86 17.40
N VAL A 87 32.21 24.35 16.43
CA VAL A 87 32.06 24.94 15.09
C VAL A 87 30.68 25.58 15.00
N THR A 88 30.65 26.91 15.06
CA THR A 88 29.47 27.74 14.75
C THR A 88 29.28 27.75 13.24
N GLN A 89 28.27 27.04 12.71
CA GLN A 89 27.85 27.17 11.32
C GLN A 89 26.40 27.65 11.22
N ALA A 90 26.24 28.70 10.43
CA ALA A 90 25.01 29.41 10.16
C ALA A 90 23.94 28.50 9.53
N GLN A 91 22.69 28.66 9.98
CA GLN A 91 21.52 27.93 9.48
C GLN A 91 21.18 28.35 8.04
N PRO A 92 21.16 27.43 7.05
CA PRO A 92 20.40 27.64 5.83
C PRO A 92 18.91 27.45 6.13
N ARG A 93 18.11 28.49 5.88
CA ARG A 93 16.65 28.43 5.92
C ARG A 93 16.18 27.41 4.87
N SER A 94 15.82 26.20 5.28
CA SER A 94 15.26 25.19 4.38
C SER A 94 13.83 25.62 3.99
N ALA A 95 13.66 25.81 2.68
CA ALA A 95 12.38 26.07 2.05
C ALA A 95 11.39 24.91 2.28
N PRO A 96 10.06 25.17 2.25
CA PRO A 96 9.03 24.14 2.42
C PRO A 96 9.21 23.01 1.40
N PHE A 97 9.28 21.78 1.92
CA PHE A 97 9.33 20.55 1.14
C PHE A 97 8.03 20.42 0.35
N LYS A 98 8.12 20.52 -0.99
CA LYS A 98 7.04 20.17 -1.90
C LYS A 98 6.89 18.65 -1.85
N THR A 99 5.75 18.16 -1.38
CA THR A 99 5.36 16.76 -1.52
C THR A 99 5.41 16.38 -3.01
N PRO A 100 5.95 15.20 -3.36
CA PRO A 100 5.94 14.74 -4.75
C PRO A 100 4.50 14.64 -5.25
N HIS A 101 4.33 15.04 -6.51
CA HIS A 101 3.08 15.43 -7.15
C HIS A 101 2.00 14.32 -7.17
N GLU A 102 1.08 14.33 -6.20
CA GLU A 102 -0.15 13.48 -6.19
C GLU A 102 -1.01 13.63 -7.46
N GLY A 103 -0.87 14.72 -8.22
CA GLY A 103 -1.76 15.02 -9.34
C GLY A 103 -1.50 14.23 -10.64
N GLU A 104 -0.28 13.69 -10.85
CA GLU A 104 0.14 13.22 -12.18
C GLU A 104 -0.07 11.71 -12.38
N VAL A 105 0.14 10.90 -11.35
CA VAL A 105 -0.06 9.43 -11.40
C VAL A 105 -1.49 9.07 -11.81
N ASP A 106 -2.46 9.82 -11.31
CA ASP A 106 -3.87 9.54 -11.49
C ASP A 106 -4.39 9.72 -12.94
N LYS A 107 -3.85 10.69 -13.68
CA LYS A 107 -4.33 10.98 -15.04
C LYS A 107 -3.99 9.83 -15.99
N ASN A 108 -2.83 9.22 -15.80
CA ASN A 108 -2.36 8.11 -16.62
C ASN A 108 -3.25 6.87 -16.40
N LEU A 109 -3.58 6.54 -15.15
CA LEU A 109 -4.43 5.39 -14.82
C LEU A 109 -5.84 5.49 -15.44
N ILE A 110 -6.45 6.69 -15.42
CA ILE A 110 -7.77 6.90 -16.04
C ILE A 110 -7.69 6.80 -17.56
N GLN A 111 -6.64 7.31 -18.19
CA GLN A 111 -6.42 7.16 -19.63
C GLN A 111 -6.19 5.69 -20.02
N GLN A 112 -5.47 4.93 -19.19
CA GLN A 112 -5.31 3.49 -19.37
C GLN A 112 -6.64 2.75 -19.28
N LEU A 113 -7.47 3.06 -18.26
CA LEU A 113 -8.80 2.45 -18.13
C LEU A 113 -9.68 2.72 -19.35
N ASN A 114 -9.66 3.96 -19.88
CA ASN A 114 -10.48 4.33 -21.04
C ASN A 114 -9.98 3.70 -22.36
N SER A 115 -8.68 3.46 -22.49
CA SER A 115 -8.10 2.88 -23.72
C SER A 115 -8.17 1.36 -23.74
N VAL A 116 -7.90 0.71 -22.60
CA VAL A 116 -7.85 -0.76 -22.50
C VAL A 116 -9.21 -1.35 -22.09
N GLY A 117 -10.00 -0.62 -21.30
CA GLY A 117 -11.31 -1.04 -20.80
C GLY A 117 -11.27 -1.71 -19.41
N PHE A 118 -10.08 -1.97 -18.86
CA PHE A 118 -9.92 -2.50 -17.51
C PHE A 118 -8.65 -1.98 -16.84
N LEU A 119 -8.60 -2.05 -15.51
CA LEU A 119 -7.47 -1.67 -14.67
C LEU A 119 -7.42 -2.58 -13.43
N ILE A 120 -6.21 -2.99 -13.02
CA ILE A 120 -5.98 -3.77 -11.81
C ILE A 120 -5.02 -2.99 -10.91
N LEU A 121 -5.47 -2.67 -9.69
CA LEU A 121 -4.68 -1.93 -8.72
C LEU A 121 -4.33 -2.84 -7.55
N SER A 122 -3.08 -2.78 -7.11
CA SER A 122 -2.59 -3.54 -5.94
C SER A 122 -2.51 -2.68 -4.67
N ASN A 123 -2.48 -1.36 -4.83
CA ASN A 123 -2.39 -0.41 -3.74
C ASN A 123 -3.78 0.17 -3.39
N GLU A 124 -4.13 0.14 -2.11
CA GLU A 124 -5.39 0.67 -1.59
C GLU A 124 -5.49 2.20 -1.75
N MET A 125 -4.36 2.90 -1.66
CA MET A 125 -4.32 4.36 -1.84
C MET A 125 -4.64 4.75 -3.29
N GLU A 126 -4.00 4.09 -4.26
CA GLU A 126 -4.30 4.29 -5.70
C GLU A 126 -5.76 3.96 -6.01
N ALA A 127 -6.27 2.84 -5.48
CA ALA A 127 -7.67 2.45 -5.67
C ALA A 127 -8.65 3.47 -5.10
N LYS A 128 -8.35 4.04 -3.93
CA LYS A 128 -9.15 5.10 -3.31
C LYS A 128 -9.17 6.35 -4.20
N VAL A 129 -8.02 6.78 -4.69
CA VAL A 129 -7.92 7.98 -5.54
C VAL A 129 -8.64 7.78 -6.88
N VAL A 130 -8.43 6.64 -7.54
CA VAL A 130 -9.15 6.28 -8.76
C VAL A 130 -10.66 6.20 -8.51
N SER A 131 -11.09 5.61 -7.39
CA SER A 131 -12.51 5.53 -7.04
C SER A 131 -13.14 6.90 -6.79
N MET A 132 -12.43 7.84 -6.16
CA MET A 132 -12.91 9.20 -5.96
C MET A 132 -13.07 9.94 -7.29
N ARG A 133 -12.11 9.77 -8.22
CA ARG A 133 -12.18 10.41 -9.54
C ARG A 133 -13.26 9.81 -10.44
N LEU A 134 -13.52 8.51 -10.32
CA LEU A 134 -14.54 7.79 -11.10
C LEU A 134 -15.90 7.73 -10.39
N GLU A 135 -16.10 8.45 -9.28
CA GLU A 135 -17.30 8.34 -8.44
C GLU A 135 -18.59 8.57 -9.26
N SER A 136 -18.60 9.59 -10.12
CA SER A 136 -19.73 9.87 -11.01
C SER A 136 -20.00 8.72 -11.99
N ASP A 137 -18.95 8.14 -12.56
CA ASP A 137 -19.06 7.03 -13.51
C ASP A 137 -19.54 5.74 -12.86
N VAL A 138 -19.10 5.48 -11.62
CA VAL A 138 -19.57 4.36 -10.80
C VAL A 138 -21.04 4.54 -10.44
N LYS A 139 -21.46 5.75 -10.02
CA LYS A 139 -22.87 6.08 -9.72
C LYS A 139 -23.79 5.92 -10.94
N MET A 140 -23.28 6.25 -12.13
CA MET A 140 -24.01 6.04 -13.39
C MET A 140 -23.92 4.60 -13.92
N GLY A 141 -23.16 3.72 -13.27
CA GLY A 141 -22.95 2.34 -13.73
C GLY A 141 -22.11 2.20 -15.00
N ARG A 142 -21.37 3.25 -15.39
CA ARG A 142 -20.44 3.24 -16.53
C ARG A 142 -19.14 2.52 -16.22
N VAL A 143 -18.76 2.49 -14.94
CA VAL A 143 -17.58 1.78 -14.44
C VAL A 143 -18.03 0.85 -13.31
N LEU A 144 -17.50 -0.36 -13.31
CA LEU A 144 -17.71 -1.38 -12.29
C LEU A 144 -16.39 -1.58 -11.54
N GLY A 145 -16.46 -1.71 -10.21
CA GLY A 145 -15.29 -1.87 -9.37
C GLY A 145 -15.54 -2.84 -8.22
N ILE A 146 -14.61 -3.75 -7.96
CA ILE A 146 -14.68 -4.69 -6.83
C ILE A 146 -13.30 -4.90 -6.20
N ARG A 147 -13.28 -5.24 -4.91
CA ARG A 147 -12.08 -5.69 -4.19
C ARG A 147 -12.04 -7.21 -4.17
N GLY A 148 -11.03 -7.80 -4.77
CA GLY A 148 -10.80 -9.23 -4.74
C GLY A 148 -10.33 -9.74 -3.38
N PHE A 149 -10.49 -11.05 -3.15
CA PHE A 149 -9.93 -11.74 -1.98
C PHE A 149 -8.41 -11.72 -1.94
N ASP A 150 -7.76 -11.52 -3.08
CA ASP A 150 -6.30 -11.34 -3.22
C ASP A 150 -5.84 -9.93 -2.84
N LYS A 151 -6.74 -9.09 -2.29
CA LYS A 151 -6.53 -7.69 -1.92
C LYS A 151 -6.25 -6.76 -3.09
N LYS A 152 -6.46 -7.20 -4.34
CA LYS A 152 -6.42 -6.32 -5.51
C LYS A 152 -7.77 -5.67 -5.76
N TYR A 153 -7.75 -4.57 -6.50
CA TYR A 153 -8.95 -3.85 -6.93
C TYR A 153 -9.08 -3.98 -8.44
N TYR A 154 -10.20 -4.51 -8.90
CA TYR A 154 -10.50 -4.70 -10.31
C TYR A 154 -11.49 -3.62 -10.71
N VAL A 155 -11.12 -2.81 -11.70
CA VAL A 155 -11.95 -1.74 -12.26
C VAL A 155 -12.15 -2.03 -13.74
N VAL A 156 -13.39 -2.06 -14.21
CA VAL A 156 -13.74 -2.42 -15.59
C VAL A 156 -14.81 -1.47 -16.11
N THR A 157 -14.66 -0.99 -17.34
CA THR A 157 -15.72 -0.19 -17.97
C THR A 157 -16.91 -1.07 -18.34
N ARG A 158 -18.13 -0.52 -18.28
CA ARG A 158 -19.36 -1.28 -18.53
C ARG A 158 -19.39 -1.90 -19.91
N GLU A 159 -18.95 -1.16 -20.92
CA GLU A 159 -18.88 -1.62 -22.31
C GLU A 159 -17.95 -2.82 -22.47
N PHE A 160 -16.76 -2.77 -21.84
CA PHE A 160 -15.80 -3.86 -21.85
C PHE A 160 -16.34 -5.09 -21.10
N TYR A 161 -16.97 -4.87 -19.94
CA TYR A 161 -17.64 -5.92 -19.17
C TYR A 161 -18.69 -6.64 -20.03
N ASP A 162 -19.64 -5.90 -20.62
CA ASP A 162 -20.74 -6.46 -21.39
C ASP A 162 -20.27 -7.23 -22.64
N ALA A 163 -19.16 -6.80 -23.24
CA ALA A 163 -18.57 -7.46 -24.40
C ALA A 163 -17.84 -8.76 -24.02
N LEU A 164 -17.01 -8.74 -22.97
CA LEU A 164 -16.19 -9.89 -22.57
C LEU A 164 -16.99 -10.93 -21.77
N SER A 165 -17.93 -10.51 -20.92
CA SER A 165 -18.77 -11.41 -20.12
C SER A 165 -19.59 -12.35 -21.01
N LYS A 166 -20.21 -11.83 -22.07
CA LYS A 166 -20.96 -12.66 -23.05
C LYS A 166 -20.08 -13.74 -23.70
N LYS A 167 -18.81 -13.43 -23.97
CA LYS A 167 -17.86 -14.40 -24.53
C LYS A 167 -17.45 -15.44 -23.48
N LEU A 168 -17.21 -15.01 -22.25
CA LEU A 168 -16.89 -15.90 -21.12
C LEU A 168 -18.06 -16.85 -20.80
N LEU A 169 -19.30 -16.35 -20.75
CA LEU A 169 -20.50 -17.17 -20.54
C LEU A 169 -20.63 -18.26 -21.62
N LYS A 170 -20.40 -17.91 -22.89
CA LYS A 170 -20.40 -18.89 -23.99
C LYS A 170 -19.29 -19.92 -23.84
N ALA A 171 -18.08 -19.49 -23.45
CA ALA A 171 -16.93 -20.38 -23.29
C ALA A 171 -17.06 -21.33 -22.08
N LEU A 172 -17.78 -20.92 -21.04
CA LEU A 172 -18.06 -21.71 -19.84
C LEU A 172 -19.30 -22.60 -20.00
N SER A 173 -20.22 -22.27 -20.92
CA SER A 173 -21.42 -23.05 -21.16
C SER A 173 -21.10 -24.49 -21.56
N GLY A 174 -21.69 -25.46 -20.86
CA GLY A 174 -21.48 -26.89 -21.11
C GLY A 174 -20.21 -27.48 -20.51
N LYS A 175 -19.34 -26.67 -19.88
CA LYS A 175 -18.13 -27.15 -19.21
C LYS A 175 -18.34 -27.29 -17.70
N LYS A 176 -17.65 -28.24 -17.07
CA LYS A 176 -17.71 -28.44 -15.62
C LYS A 176 -16.95 -27.33 -14.87
N GLU A 177 -15.74 -27.02 -15.32
CA GLU A 177 -14.87 -25.94 -14.84
C GLU A 177 -13.85 -25.63 -15.95
N GLU A 178 -13.36 -24.39 -16.02
CA GLU A 178 -12.31 -23.99 -16.96
C GLU A 178 -11.32 -23.03 -16.29
N ASN A 179 -10.03 -23.16 -16.64
CA ASN A 179 -8.98 -22.29 -16.10
C ASN A 179 -8.94 -20.94 -16.85
N VAL A 180 -8.67 -19.85 -16.13
CA VAL A 180 -8.46 -18.52 -16.71
C VAL A 180 -7.45 -18.53 -17.87
N ALA A 181 -6.35 -19.27 -17.77
CA ALA A 181 -5.34 -19.35 -18.83
C ALA A 181 -5.93 -19.93 -20.14
N ALA A 182 -6.70 -21.02 -20.04
CA ALA A 182 -7.37 -21.62 -21.19
C ALA A 182 -8.48 -20.73 -21.76
N LEU A 183 -9.21 -20.01 -20.90
CA LEU A 183 -10.20 -19.00 -21.33
C LEU A 183 -9.53 -17.85 -22.09
N SER A 184 -8.40 -17.35 -21.58
CA SER A 184 -7.62 -16.28 -22.19
C SER A 184 -7.15 -16.66 -23.59
N GLU A 185 -6.62 -17.89 -23.75
CA GLU A 185 -6.18 -18.42 -25.04
C GLU A 185 -7.35 -18.60 -26.01
N SER A 186 -8.45 -19.21 -25.56
CA SER A 186 -9.63 -19.45 -26.39
C SER A 186 -10.30 -18.14 -26.85
N LEU A 187 -10.33 -17.12 -25.99
CA LEU A 187 -10.96 -15.83 -26.28
C LEU A 187 -10.01 -14.81 -26.93
N LYS A 188 -8.71 -15.12 -27.01
CA LYS A 188 -7.64 -14.20 -27.43
C LYS A 188 -7.70 -12.87 -26.68
N ALA A 189 -7.96 -12.94 -25.37
CA ALA A 189 -8.06 -11.80 -24.48
C ALA A 189 -6.96 -11.86 -23.42
N PRO A 190 -6.42 -10.72 -22.94
CA PRO A 190 -5.44 -10.72 -21.86
C PRO A 190 -5.94 -11.47 -20.63
N GLN A 191 -5.07 -12.29 -20.02
CA GLN A 191 -5.44 -13.11 -18.86
C GLN A 191 -5.98 -12.24 -17.71
N GLU A 192 -5.38 -11.07 -17.50
CA GLU A 192 -5.78 -10.08 -16.50
C GLU A 192 -7.19 -9.52 -16.73
N ALA A 193 -7.55 -9.27 -17.99
CA ALA A 193 -8.89 -8.83 -18.37
C ALA A 193 -9.94 -9.90 -18.04
N CYS A 194 -9.63 -11.16 -18.37
CA CYS A 194 -10.50 -12.28 -18.02
C CYS A 194 -10.66 -12.40 -16.51
N ILE A 195 -9.59 -12.25 -15.73
CA ILE A 195 -9.63 -12.28 -14.25
C ILE A 195 -10.56 -11.17 -13.72
N ALA A 196 -10.36 -9.93 -14.17
CA ALA A 196 -11.14 -8.78 -13.71
C ALA A 196 -12.64 -8.99 -13.96
N VAL A 197 -13.01 -9.43 -15.17
CA VAL A 197 -14.41 -9.68 -15.54
C VAL A 197 -14.98 -10.91 -14.81
N LEU A 198 -14.22 -11.99 -14.66
CA LEU A 198 -14.68 -13.19 -13.93
C LEU A 198 -14.95 -12.90 -12.45
N TYR A 199 -14.14 -12.06 -11.79
CA TYR A 199 -14.42 -11.66 -10.42
C TYR A 199 -15.67 -10.78 -10.32
N LEU A 200 -15.93 -9.89 -11.28
CA LEU A 200 -17.18 -9.12 -11.33
C LEU A 200 -18.40 -10.04 -11.54
N MET A 201 -18.30 -11.00 -12.45
CA MET A 201 -19.34 -12.00 -12.69
C MET A 201 -19.57 -12.89 -11.46
N LYS A 202 -18.51 -13.18 -10.70
CA LYS A 202 -18.59 -13.94 -9.44
C LYS A 202 -19.37 -13.17 -8.38
N GLU A 203 -19.12 -11.87 -8.25
CA GLU A 203 -19.87 -10.99 -7.35
C GLU A 203 -21.35 -10.88 -7.75
N ALA A 204 -21.64 -10.85 -9.05
CA ALA A 204 -23.01 -10.87 -9.58
C ALA A 204 -23.73 -12.22 -9.43
N GLY A 205 -23.03 -13.28 -8.98
CA GLY A 205 -23.58 -14.63 -8.86
C GLY A 205 -23.77 -15.36 -10.18
N GLU A 206 -23.17 -14.89 -11.27
CA GLU A 206 -23.25 -15.54 -12.59
C GLU A 206 -22.28 -16.72 -12.71
N VAL A 207 -21.11 -16.62 -12.08
CA VAL A 207 -20.09 -17.67 -12.03
C VAL A 207 -19.65 -17.95 -10.59
N ILE A 208 -19.09 -19.14 -10.37
CA ILE A 208 -18.46 -19.51 -9.10
C ILE A 208 -17.05 -20.05 -9.36
N GLU A 209 -16.12 -19.66 -8.51
CA GLU A 209 -14.75 -20.16 -8.51
C GLU A 209 -14.68 -21.44 -7.67
N ARG A 210 -14.52 -22.60 -8.33
CA ARG A 210 -14.46 -23.91 -7.64
C ARG A 210 -13.08 -24.21 -7.07
N LYS A 211 -12.05 -23.77 -7.78
CA LYS A 211 -10.63 -23.86 -7.40
C LYS A 211 -9.97 -22.55 -7.79
N ARG A 212 -8.83 -22.22 -7.16
CA ARG A 212 -8.09 -20.99 -7.44
C ARG A 212 -7.81 -20.85 -8.95
N GLY A 213 -8.42 -19.85 -9.59
CA GLY A 213 -8.29 -19.60 -11.03
C GLY A 213 -9.09 -20.54 -11.94
N ALA A 214 -10.03 -21.33 -11.42
CA ALA A 214 -10.94 -22.17 -12.21
C ALA A 214 -12.40 -21.84 -11.91
N PHE A 215 -13.13 -21.46 -12.95
CA PHE A 215 -14.49 -20.93 -12.86
C PHE A 215 -15.49 -21.85 -13.55
N THR A 216 -16.74 -21.81 -13.07
CA THR A 216 -17.88 -22.50 -13.66
C THR A 216 -19.14 -21.65 -13.54
N LEU A 217 -20.13 -21.91 -14.38
CA LEU A 217 -21.43 -21.24 -14.29
C LEU A 217 -22.18 -21.71 -13.03
N VAL A 218 -22.88 -20.77 -12.39
CA VAL A 218 -23.85 -21.11 -11.35
C VAL A 218 -25.05 -21.78 -12.06
N LYS A 219 -25.45 -22.96 -11.56
CA LYS A 219 -26.59 -23.72 -12.08
C LYS A 219 -27.85 -23.43 -11.28
#